data_AF-A0A7C1C409-F1
#
_entry.id   AF-A0A7C1C409-F1
#
_cell.length_a   1.000
_cell.length_b   1.000
_cell.length_c   1.000
_cell.angle_alpha   90.00
_cell.angle_beta   90.00
_cell.angle_gamma   90.00
#
_symmetry.space_group_name_H-M   'P 1'
#
loop_
_entity.id
_entity.type
_entity.pdbx_description
1 polymer ?
#
loop_
_entity_poly.entity_id
_entity_poly.type
_entity_poly.pdbx_seq_one_letter_code
_entity_poly.pdbx_strand_id
1 'polypeptide(L)'
;RILLMSHWDSRPFADHDPDPSKRRTPIDGANDGASGVGVLLEMARQFTLQKPTVGVDIVLFDLEDWGPPTDLKMYKEEYWGLGSQYWAKNPHVYGYSAQFGILLDMVGAKDPTFRKEGYSRDYARYYLDKVWSTAQDLGYGNYFISEDGPAISDDHVFVNEYAKIPSIDIIDLRPESSNQTFFEYWHTTGDNMSIIDKESLKITGIVLLSVVYND
;
A
#
# COMPACT_ATOMS: atom_id res chain seq x y z
N ARG A 1 -11.89 15.81 0.05
CA ARG A 1 -10.76 15.41 -0.82
C ARG A 1 -10.41 13.98 -0.45
N ILE A 2 -9.94 13.17 -1.40
CA ILE A 2 -9.44 11.82 -1.14
C ILE A 2 -7.93 11.83 -1.39
N LEU A 3 -7.17 11.30 -0.44
CA LEU A 3 -5.73 11.12 -0.54
C LEU A 3 -5.44 9.70 -1.01
N LEU A 4 -4.67 9.55 -2.09
CA LEU A 4 -4.22 8.25 -2.60
C LEU A 4 -2.70 8.18 -2.48
N MET A 5 -2.18 7.09 -1.93
CA MET A 5 -0.79 6.99 -1.48
C MET A 5 -0.17 5.67 -1.94
N SER A 6 1.14 5.69 -2.14
CA SER A 6 1.99 4.51 -2.32
C SER A 6 3.44 4.94 -2.09
N HIS A 7 4.31 4.07 -1.61
CA HIS A 7 5.74 4.34 -1.63
C HIS A 7 6.32 4.06 -3.03
N TRP A 8 7.43 4.70 -3.40
CA TRP A 8 8.05 4.50 -4.72
C TRP A 8 9.51 4.08 -4.67
N ASP A 9 10.15 4.15 -3.50
CA ASP A 9 11.49 3.62 -3.32
C ASP A 9 11.48 2.08 -3.34
N SER A 10 12.67 1.49 -3.46
CA SER A 10 12.85 0.04 -3.44
C SER A 10 13.91 -0.32 -2.42
N ARG A 11 13.72 -1.43 -1.71
CA ARG A 11 14.65 -1.90 -0.70
C ARG A 11 16.09 -1.97 -1.20
N PRO A 12 17.06 -1.41 -0.47
CA PRO A 12 18.48 -1.63 -0.77
C PRO A 12 18.96 -3.04 -0.37
N PHE A 13 18.11 -3.86 0.26
CA PHE A 13 18.48 -5.18 0.78
C PHE A 13 17.39 -6.23 0.51
N ALA A 14 17.75 -7.34 -0.12
CA ALA A 14 16.93 -8.55 -0.22
C ALA A 14 17.07 -9.40 1.07
N ASP A 15 16.83 -8.82 2.23
CA ASP A 15 17.19 -9.40 3.53
C ASP A 15 16.32 -10.59 3.97
N HIS A 16 15.26 -10.90 3.21
CA HIS A 16 14.49 -12.13 3.30
C HIS A 16 14.84 -13.18 2.24
N ASP A 17 15.82 -12.91 1.37
CA ASP A 17 16.19 -13.85 0.31
C ASP A 17 16.69 -15.19 0.90
N PRO A 18 16.19 -16.34 0.38
CA PRO A 18 16.62 -17.66 0.82
C PRO A 18 18.11 -17.92 0.51
N ASP A 19 18.69 -17.25 -0.49
CA ASP A 19 20.12 -17.25 -0.76
C ASP A 19 20.82 -16.17 0.08
N PRO A 20 21.62 -16.54 1.10
CA PRO A 20 22.29 -15.57 1.96
C PRO A 20 23.25 -14.64 1.21
N SER A 21 23.78 -15.07 0.05
CA SER A 21 24.68 -14.24 -0.75
C SER A 21 23.99 -13.03 -1.38
N LYS A 22 22.66 -13.07 -1.48
CA LYS A 22 21.85 -12.01 -2.07
C LYS A 22 21.34 -10.98 -1.06
N ARG A 23 21.44 -11.24 0.25
CA ARG A 23 20.83 -10.40 1.30
C ARG A 23 21.32 -8.96 1.40
N ARG A 24 22.36 -8.60 0.65
CA ARG A 24 22.90 -7.23 0.54
C ARG A 24 22.70 -6.62 -0.86
N THR A 25 21.85 -7.26 -1.68
CA THR A 25 21.50 -6.80 -3.02
C THR A 25 20.20 -6.00 -2.94
N PRO A 26 20.09 -4.86 -3.63
CA PRO A 26 18.81 -4.20 -3.84
C PRO A 26 17.80 -5.10 -4.55
N ILE A 27 16.52 -4.95 -4.25
CA ILE A 27 15.42 -5.62 -4.96
C ILE A 27 14.93 -4.76 -6.13
N ASP A 28 14.27 -5.36 -7.12
CA ASP A 28 13.66 -4.59 -8.21
C ASP A 28 12.42 -3.81 -7.72
N GLY A 29 11.77 -4.25 -6.62
CA GLY A 29 10.60 -3.56 -6.04
C GLY A 29 9.40 -3.54 -6.99
N ALA A 30 9.20 -4.62 -7.76
CA ALA A 30 8.17 -4.65 -8.79
C ALA A 30 6.77 -4.68 -8.18
N ASN A 31 6.60 -5.44 -7.09
CA ASN A 31 5.38 -5.46 -6.31
C ASN A 31 5.46 -4.49 -5.14
N ASP A 32 6.57 -4.53 -4.41
CA ASP A 32 6.89 -3.69 -3.25
C ASP A 32 7.38 -2.31 -3.75
N GLY A 33 6.45 -1.36 -3.85
CA GLY A 33 6.65 -0.04 -4.47
C GLY A 33 5.98 0.11 -5.83
N ALA A 34 6.52 -0.50 -6.90
CA ALA A 34 6.10 -0.16 -8.27
C ALA A 34 4.63 -0.53 -8.58
N SER A 35 4.04 -1.51 -7.90
CA SER A 35 2.65 -1.93 -8.15
C SER A 35 1.64 -0.84 -7.76
N GLY A 36 1.76 -0.29 -6.56
CA GLY A 36 0.88 0.78 -6.07
C GLY A 36 1.06 2.05 -6.89
N VAL A 37 2.31 2.46 -7.15
CA VAL A 37 2.64 3.58 -8.05
C VAL A 37 2.00 3.39 -9.43
N GLY A 38 2.13 2.20 -10.02
CA GLY A 38 1.57 1.88 -11.33
C GLY A 38 0.05 2.02 -11.38
N VAL A 39 -0.66 1.53 -10.36
CA VAL A 39 -2.12 1.70 -10.24
C VAL A 39 -2.48 3.18 -10.12
N LEU A 40 -1.79 3.94 -9.26
CA LEU A 40 -2.08 5.36 -9.06
C LEU A 40 -1.80 6.22 -10.30
N LEU A 41 -0.76 5.91 -11.07
CA LEU A 41 -0.49 6.59 -12.35
C LEU A 41 -1.60 6.34 -13.37
N GLU A 42 -2.10 5.11 -13.47
CA GLU A 42 -3.24 4.81 -14.35
C GLU A 42 -4.51 5.52 -13.86
N MET A 43 -4.78 5.55 -12.56
CA MET A 43 -5.89 6.32 -12.01
C MET A 43 -5.76 7.82 -12.32
N ALA A 44 -4.56 8.40 -12.15
CA ALA A 44 -4.27 9.78 -12.52
C ALA A 44 -4.62 10.04 -13.98
N ARG A 45 -4.23 9.13 -14.89
CA ARG A 45 -4.59 9.21 -16.31
C ARG A 45 -6.11 9.21 -16.51
N GLN A 46 -6.84 8.32 -15.83
CA GLN A 46 -8.31 8.27 -15.90
C GLN A 46 -8.97 9.57 -15.41
N PHE A 47 -8.45 10.19 -14.35
CA PHE A 47 -8.98 11.46 -13.83
C PHE A 47 -8.81 12.63 -14.80
N THR A 48 -7.84 12.57 -15.72
CA THR A 48 -7.72 13.56 -16.80
C THR A 48 -8.76 13.39 -17.89
N LEU A 49 -9.26 12.17 -18.10
CA LEU A 49 -10.29 11.86 -19.08
C LEU A 49 -11.68 12.20 -18.55
N GLN A 50 -11.94 11.85 -17.29
CA GLN A 50 -13.16 12.18 -16.58
C GLN A 50 -12.81 12.67 -15.19
N LYS A 51 -13.08 13.93 -14.88
CA LYS A 51 -12.74 14.47 -13.58
C LYS A 51 -13.71 13.95 -12.50
N PRO A 52 -13.22 13.43 -11.37
CA PRO A 52 -14.09 13.12 -10.23
C PRO A 52 -14.70 14.40 -9.65
N THR A 53 -15.85 14.28 -8.99
CA THR A 53 -16.54 15.36 -8.26
C THR A 53 -15.74 15.81 -7.05
N VAL A 54 -15.06 14.88 -6.38
CA VAL A 54 -14.17 15.13 -5.25
C VAL A 54 -12.78 15.56 -5.72
N GLY A 55 -12.12 16.40 -4.92
CA GLY A 55 -10.69 16.66 -5.10
C GLY A 55 -9.87 15.43 -4.73
N VAL A 56 -8.91 15.05 -5.56
CA VAL A 56 -8.01 13.91 -5.34
C VAL A 56 -6.56 14.40 -5.30
N ASP A 57 -5.78 13.91 -4.37
CA ASP A 57 -4.34 14.13 -4.28
C ASP A 57 -3.65 12.76 -4.31
N ILE A 58 -2.65 12.61 -5.18
CA ILE A 58 -1.79 11.43 -5.24
C ILE A 58 -0.45 11.81 -4.64
N VAL A 59 0.01 11.06 -3.64
CA VAL A 59 1.30 11.27 -2.98
C VAL A 59 2.11 9.99 -3.08
N LEU A 60 3.33 10.10 -3.61
CA LEU A 60 4.27 8.98 -3.68
C LEU A 60 5.35 9.20 -2.62
N PHE A 61 5.36 8.38 -1.58
CA PHE A 61 6.30 8.52 -0.46
C PHE A 61 7.65 7.89 -0.81
N ASP A 62 8.73 8.57 -0.39
CA ASP A 62 10.11 8.11 -0.57
C ASP A 62 10.63 7.57 0.78
N LEU A 63 11.66 6.73 0.73
CA LEU A 63 12.31 6.15 1.91
C LEU A 63 11.33 5.45 2.87
N GLU A 64 10.33 4.74 2.32
CA GLU A 64 9.50 3.84 3.11
C GLU A 64 10.35 2.64 3.54
N ASP A 65 11.01 2.00 2.58
CA ASP A 65 11.64 0.68 2.71
C ASP A 65 13.16 0.78 2.97
N TRP A 66 13.60 1.89 3.56
CA TRP A 66 15.00 2.13 3.89
C TRP A 66 15.39 1.66 5.31
N GLY A 67 14.46 1.00 6.00
CA GLY A 67 14.69 0.54 7.38
C GLY A 67 15.86 -0.45 7.50
N PRO A 68 16.44 -0.58 8.71
CA PRO A 68 17.58 -1.47 8.96
C PRO A 68 17.32 -2.90 8.46
N PRO A 69 18.31 -3.53 7.81
CA PRO A 69 18.19 -4.92 7.39
C PRO A 69 18.06 -5.84 8.61
N THR A 70 17.32 -6.93 8.44
CA THR A 70 16.92 -7.83 9.54
C THR A 70 18.09 -8.36 10.37
N ASP A 71 19.27 -8.54 9.80
CA ASP A 71 20.44 -9.07 10.51
C ASP A 71 21.04 -8.10 11.55
N LEU A 72 20.73 -6.80 11.47
CA LEU A 72 21.10 -5.82 12.49
C LEU A 72 20.23 -5.90 13.75
N LYS A 73 19.10 -6.61 13.70
CA LYS A 73 18.15 -6.78 14.82
C LYS A 73 17.68 -5.45 15.44
N MET A 74 17.56 -4.44 14.59
CA MET A 74 17.11 -3.10 14.95
C MET A 74 15.65 -2.93 14.53
N TYR A 75 14.74 -3.12 15.48
CA TYR A 75 13.31 -3.04 15.22
C TYR A 75 12.73 -1.82 15.92
N LYS A 76 12.53 -0.76 15.15
CA LYS A 76 11.69 0.37 15.55
C LYS A 76 10.88 0.81 14.35
N GLU A 77 9.59 1.08 14.58
CA GLU A 77 8.66 1.57 13.56
C GLU A 77 9.17 2.86 12.91
N GLU A 78 9.76 3.76 13.71
CA GLU A 78 10.29 5.06 13.26
C GLU A 78 11.40 4.99 12.20
N TYR A 79 11.96 3.80 11.93
CA TYR A 79 12.98 3.62 10.89
C TYR A 79 12.41 3.39 9.49
N TRP A 80 11.11 3.21 9.37
CA TRP A 80 10.37 2.95 8.12
C TRP A 80 9.42 4.11 7.81
N GLY A 81 8.89 4.18 6.60
CA GLY A 81 7.95 5.25 6.21
C GLY A 81 8.52 6.67 6.40
N LEU A 82 9.82 6.89 6.17
CA LEU A 82 10.46 8.18 6.52
C LEU A 82 9.86 9.34 5.72
N GLY A 83 9.50 9.11 4.46
CA GLY A 83 8.83 10.11 3.61
C GLY A 83 7.43 10.45 4.09
N SER A 84 6.61 9.46 4.45
CA SER A 84 5.26 9.71 4.97
C SER A 84 5.31 10.37 6.34
N GLN A 85 6.24 9.97 7.22
CA GLN A 85 6.51 10.65 8.49
C GLN A 85 6.82 12.13 8.28
N TYR A 86 7.70 12.45 7.33
CA TYR A 86 8.06 13.82 7.01
C TYR A 86 6.87 14.59 6.45
N TRP A 87 6.20 14.04 5.43
CA TRP A 87 5.06 14.67 4.76
C TRP A 87 3.90 14.92 5.72
N ALA A 88 3.58 13.97 6.59
CA ALA A 88 2.46 14.09 7.53
C ALA A 88 2.70 15.18 8.59
N LYS A 89 3.98 15.48 8.91
CA LYS A 89 4.38 16.61 9.79
C LYS A 89 4.57 17.93 9.01
N ASN A 90 4.88 17.85 7.72
CA ASN A 90 5.24 18.98 6.86
C ASN A 90 4.45 18.90 5.54
N PRO A 91 3.12 19.06 5.56
CA PRO A 91 2.32 18.89 4.36
C PRO A 91 2.69 19.93 3.29
N HIS A 92 2.65 19.49 2.04
CA HIS A 92 2.97 20.31 0.85
C HIS A 92 2.15 21.61 0.73
N VAL A 93 0.99 21.69 1.40
CA VAL A 93 0.18 22.90 1.56
C VAL A 93 -0.14 23.08 3.04
N TYR A 94 -0.02 24.32 3.52
CA TYR A 94 -0.36 24.65 4.91
C TYR A 94 -1.84 24.31 5.20
N GLY A 95 -2.07 23.55 6.28
CA GLY A 95 -3.42 23.12 6.66
C GLY A 95 -4.05 22.10 5.72
N TYR A 96 -3.24 21.36 4.95
CA TYR A 96 -3.74 20.26 4.12
C TYR A 96 -4.59 19.27 4.94
N SER A 97 -5.71 18.86 4.37
CA SER A 97 -6.59 17.84 4.94
C SER A 97 -7.34 17.11 3.83
N ALA A 98 -7.62 15.83 4.07
CA ALA A 98 -8.45 14.99 3.25
C ALA A 98 -9.51 14.30 4.13
N GLN A 99 -10.60 13.88 3.52
CA GLN A 99 -11.68 13.17 4.22
C GLN A 99 -11.22 11.78 4.66
N PHE A 100 -10.44 11.12 3.80
CA PHE A 100 -9.74 9.88 4.08
C PHE A 100 -8.57 9.67 3.12
N GLY A 101 -7.69 8.75 3.50
CA GLY A 101 -6.58 8.25 2.70
C GLY A 101 -6.71 6.78 2.34
N ILE A 102 -6.12 6.38 1.22
CA ILE A 102 -5.94 4.99 0.83
C ILE A 102 -4.48 4.80 0.39
N LEU A 103 -3.75 3.96 1.10
CA LEU A 103 -2.44 3.47 0.72
C LEU A 103 -2.57 2.21 -0.15
N LEU A 104 -1.74 2.12 -1.17
CA LEU A 104 -1.54 0.92 -1.98
C LEU A 104 -0.12 0.41 -1.78
N ASP A 105 -0.01 -0.80 -1.24
CA ASP A 105 1.25 -1.51 -1.09
C ASP A 105 1.11 -2.97 -1.55
N MET A 106 2.10 -3.46 -2.31
CA MET A 106 2.16 -4.85 -2.80
C MET A 106 0.91 -5.36 -3.53
N VAL A 107 0.25 -4.54 -4.34
CA VAL A 107 -1.06 -4.83 -4.99
C VAL A 107 -0.97 -5.51 -6.37
N GLY A 108 0.22 -5.87 -6.82
CA GLY A 108 0.50 -6.38 -8.17
C GLY A 108 0.80 -7.86 -8.28
N ALA A 109 1.15 -8.53 -7.18
CA ALA A 109 1.43 -9.98 -7.21
C ALA A 109 0.18 -10.77 -7.59
N LYS A 110 0.39 -11.92 -8.26
CA LYS A 110 -0.70 -12.80 -8.67
C LYS A 110 -1.54 -13.30 -7.48
N ASP A 111 -2.86 -13.28 -7.67
CA ASP A 111 -3.88 -13.76 -6.73
C ASP A 111 -3.70 -13.15 -5.32
N PRO A 112 -3.72 -11.81 -5.21
CA PRO A 112 -3.50 -11.14 -3.93
C PRO A 112 -4.68 -11.38 -2.99
N THR A 113 -4.40 -11.38 -1.68
CA THR A 113 -5.41 -11.54 -0.64
C THR A 113 -5.42 -10.29 0.23
N PHE A 114 -6.27 -9.34 -0.11
CA PHE A 114 -6.46 -8.12 0.68
C PHE A 114 -7.39 -8.43 1.86
N ARG A 115 -6.84 -8.44 3.07
CA ARG A 115 -7.58 -8.56 4.34
C ARG A 115 -7.75 -7.18 4.98
N LYS A 116 -8.68 -7.07 5.94
CA LYS A 116 -8.90 -5.82 6.68
C LYS A 116 -7.74 -5.58 7.65
N GLU A 117 -6.74 -4.81 7.21
CA GLU A 117 -5.53 -4.49 7.97
C GLU A 117 -5.86 -3.83 9.33
N GLY A 118 -5.08 -4.19 10.36
CA GLY A 118 -5.38 -3.87 11.76
C GLY A 118 -5.44 -2.37 12.08
N TYR A 119 -4.44 -1.57 11.68
CA TYR A 119 -4.44 -0.13 11.92
C TYR A 119 -5.51 0.59 11.08
N SER A 120 -5.76 0.13 9.86
CA SER A 120 -6.85 0.60 9.00
C SER A 120 -8.21 0.40 9.67
N ARG A 121 -8.43 -0.76 10.30
CA ARG A 121 -9.64 -1.07 11.07
C ARG A 121 -9.77 -0.19 12.31
N ASP A 122 -8.65 0.17 12.93
CA ASP A 122 -8.65 0.91 14.19
C ASP A 122 -8.78 2.43 13.97
N TYR A 123 -8.13 2.98 12.94
CA TYR A 123 -8.16 4.41 12.61
C TYR A 123 -9.25 4.81 11.59
N ALA A 124 -9.62 3.92 10.67
CA ALA A 124 -10.40 4.28 9.48
C ALA A 124 -11.48 3.25 9.10
N ARG A 125 -12.04 2.52 10.08
CA ARG A 125 -13.03 1.43 9.89
C ARG A 125 -14.12 1.73 8.88
N TYR A 126 -14.74 2.91 8.96
CA TYR A 126 -15.82 3.30 8.06
C TYR A 126 -15.38 3.29 6.58
N TYR A 127 -14.19 3.84 6.30
CA TYR A 127 -13.65 3.88 4.94
C TYR A 127 -13.13 2.50 4.50
N LEU A 128 -12.58 1.72 5.41
CA LEU A 128 -12.20 0.33 5.16
C LEU A 128 -13.41 -0.50 4.71
N ASP A 129 -14.51 -0.42 5.46
CA ASP A 129 -15.75 -1.11 5.13
C ASP A 129 -16.37 -0.59 3.82
N LYS A 130 -16.27 0.71 3.54
CA LYS A 130 -16.70 1.30 2.25
C LYS A 130 -15.96 0.68 1.08
N VAL A 131 -14.63 0.59 1.15
CA VAL A 131 -13.79 0.02 0.08
C VAL A 131 -14.09 -1.48 -0.09
N TRP A 132 -14.16 -2.23 1.00
CA TRP A 132 -14.47 -3.67 0.94
C TRP A 132 -15.88 -3.92 0.41
N SER A 133 -16.89 -3.15 0.83
CA SER A 133 -18.25 -3.27 0.28
C SER A 133 -18.27 -2.98 -1.21
N THR A 134 -17.55 -1.95 -1.66
CA THR A 134 -17.44 -1.62 -3.08
C THR A 134 -16.82 -2.78 -3.87
N ALA A 135 -15.77 -3.41 -3.34
CA ALA A 135 -15.18 -4.59 -3.96
C ALA A 135 -16.15 -5.78 -4.03
N GLN A 136 -16.94 -6.01 -2.98
CA GLN A 136 -17.96 -7.07 -2.96
C GLN A 136 -19.05 -6.82 -4.02
N ASP A 137 -19.55 -5.59 -4.13
CA ASP A 137 -20.57 -5.20 -5.10
C ASP A 137 -20.08 -5.36 -6.56
N LEU A 138 -18.78 -5.17 -6.78
CA LEU A 138 -18.12 -5.37 -8.08
C LEU A 138 -17.76 -6.84 -8.37
N GLY A 139 -18.01 -7.75 -7.43
CA GLY A 139 -17.71 -9.18 -7.58
C GLY A 139 -16.26 -9.58 -7.26
N TYR A 140 -15.49 -8.70 -6.60
CA TYR A 140 -14.08 -8.92 -6.22
C TYR A 140 -13.89 -9.36 -4.76
N GLY A 141 -14.94 -9.91 -4.14
CA GLY A 141 -14.92 -10.37 -2.76
C GLY A 141 -13.95 -11.52 -2.45
N ASN A 142 -13.47 -12.23 -3.48
CA ASN A 142 -12.43 -13.25 -3.36
C ASN A 142 -11.01 -12.66 -3.25
N TYR A 143 -10.84 -11.38 -3.56
CA TYR A 143 -9.58 -10.65 -3.41
C TYR A 143 -9.64 -9.73 -2.19
N PHE A 144 -10.76 -9.02 -2.01
CA PHE A 144 -11.05 -8.19 -0.83
C PHE A 144 -11.83 -9.00 0.21
N ILE A 145 -11.07 -9.79 0.98
CA ILE A 145 -11.62 -10.73 1.96
C ILE A 145 -12.17 -9.96 3.15
N SER A 146 -13.46 -10.14 3.46
CA SER A 146 -14.09 -9.50 4.64
C SER A 146 -13.73 -10.20 5.95
N GLU A 147 -12.44 -10.43 6.16
CA GLU A 147 -11.85 -10.99 7.37
C GLU A 147 -10.75 -10.05 7.87
N ASP A 148 -10.56 -10.03 9.18
CA ASP A 148 -9.50 -9.24 9.81
C ASP A 148 -8.13 -9.79 9.43
N GLY A 149 -7.20 -8.87 9.16
CA GLY A 149 -5.78 -9.14 8.95
C GLY A 149 -4.92 -8.71 10.14
N PRO A 150 -3.60 -9.00 10.10
CA PRO A 150 -2.64 -8.43 11.04
C PRO A 150 -2.61 -6.89 10.97
N ALA A 151 -2.07 -6.28 12.03
CA ALA A 151 -1.70 -4.86 12.02
C ALA A 151 -0.32 -4.70 11.39
N ILE A 152 -0.21 -3.88 10.35
CA ILE A 152 1.01 -3.64 9.59
C ILE A 152 1.44 -2.18 9.78
N SER A 153 2.66 -1.98 10.28
CA SER A 153 3.27 -0.66 10.32
C SER A 153 3.69 -0.27 8.91
N ASP A 154 2.98 0.70 8.33
CA ASP A 154 3.19 1.21 6.97
C ASP A 154 2.86 2.72 6.94
N ASP A 155 3.04 3.39 5.80
CA ASP A 155 2.89 4.83 5.59
C ASP A 155 1.56 5.39 6.11
N HIS A 156 0.46 4.63 6.00
CA HIS A 156 -0.87 5.06 6.46
C HIS A 156 -0.90 5.26 7.98
N VAL A 157 -0.09 4.55 8.76
CA VAL A 157 0.00 4.73 10.22
C VAL A 157 0.48 6.15 10.52
N PHE A 158 1.56 6.60 9.87
CA PHE A 158 2.09 7.94 10.10
C PHE A 158 1.15 9.05 9.61
N VAL A 159 0.42 8.80 8.52
CA VAL A 159 -0.62 9.73 8.04
C VAL A 159 -1.80 9.81 9.03
N ASN A 160 -2.25 8.67 9.55
CA ASN A 160 -3.28 8.63 10.61
C ASN A 160 -2.81 9.38 11.87
N GLU A 161 -1.59 9.12 12.31
CA GLU A 161 -1.07 9.63 13.58
C GLU A 161 -0.66 11.10 13.52
N TYR A 162 -0.02 11.56 12.45
CA TYR A 162 0.55 12.91 12.39
C TYR A 162 -0.33 13.88 11.61
N ALA A 163 -0.81 13.48 10.43
CA ALA A 163 -1.69 14.32 9.61
C ALA A 163 -3.15 14.28 10.06
N LYS A 164 -3.54 13.31 10.91
CA LYS A 164 -4.91 13.11 11.40
C LYS A 164 -5.93 12.91 10.27
N ILE A 165 -5.49 12.25 9.19
CA ILE A 165 -6.33 11.86 8.07
C ILE A 165 -6.62 10.36 8.22
N PRO A 166 -7.88 9.95 8.44
CA PRO A 166 -8.25 8.53 8.53
C PRO A 166 -7.83 7.82 7.25
N SER A 167 -6.86 6.93 7.34
CA SER A 167 -6.24 6.28 6.19
C SER A 167 -6.26 4.77 6.35
N ILE A 168 -6.58 4.08 5.27
CA ILE A 168 -6.50 2.63 5.19
C ILE A 168 -5.31 2.21 4.33
N ASP A 169 -4.96 0.95 4.44
CA ASP A 169 -3.98 0.28 3.61
C ASP A 169 -4.61 -0.93 2.90
N ILE A 170 -4.31 -1.04 1.60
CA ILE A 170 -4.67 -2.18 0.75
C ILE A 170 -3.36 -2.88 0.42
N ILE A 171 -3.10 -3.95 1.19
CA ILE A 171 -1.86 -4.69 1.19
C ILE A 171 -2.13 -6.20 1.11
N ASP A 172 -1.29 -6.93 0.37
CA ASP A 172 -1.43 -8.37 0.17
C ASP A 172 -1.00 -9.17 1.41
N LEU A 173 -2.00 -9.72 2.13
CA LEU A 173 -1.82 -10.39 3.41
C LEU A 173 -2.13 -11.89 3.28
N ARG A 174 -1.06 -12.69 3.26
CA ARG A 174 -1.06 -14.15 3.09
C ARG A 174 -0.60 -14.84 4.38
N PRO A 175 -1.49 -15.05 5.37
CA PRO A 175 -1.12 -15.73 6.62
C PRO A 175 -0.61 -17.16 6.42
N GLU A 176 -0.90 -17.77 5.26
CA GLU A 176 -0.46 -19.11 4.88
C GLU A 176 0.97 -19.14 4.27
N SER A 177 1.61 -17.98 4.09
CA SER A 177 2.95 -17.89 3.49
C SER A 177 4.06 -18.33 4.47
N SER A 178 5.29 -18.49 3.96
CA SER A 178 6.43 -18.89 4.78
C SER A 178 6.75 -17.90 5.91
N ASN A 179 6.48 -16.60 5.70
CA ASN A 179 6.63 -15.54 6.70
C ASN A 179 5.33 -15.24 7.47
N GLN A 180 4.24 -15.96 7.17
CA GLN A 180 2.92 -15.88 7.81
C GLN A 180 2.26 -14.50 7.73
N THR A 181 2.68 -13.63 6.81
CA THR A 181 2.14 -12.26 6.69
C THR A 181 2.06 -11.81 5.24
N PHE A 182 3.19 -11.72 4.54
CA PHE A 182 3.31 -11.21 3.18
C PHE A 182 3.49 -12.34 2.15
N PHE A 183 3.41 -11.99 0.87
CA PHE A 183 3.71 -12.92 -0.22
C PHE A 183 5.17 -13.44 -0.16
N GLU A 184 5.42 -14.60 -0.78
CA GLU A 184 6.69 -15.35 -0.64
C GLU A 184 7.95 -14.58 -1.09
N TYR A 185 7.80 -13.61 -2.00
CA TYR A 185 8.95 -12.89 -2.57
C TYR A 185 9.18 -11.50 -1.95
N TRP A 186 8.40 -11.12 -0.94
CA TRP A 186 8.61 -9.88 -0.18
C TRP A 186 10.05 -9.80 0.36
N HIS A 187 10.71 -8.65 0.15
CA HIS A 187 12.12 -8.41 0.49
C HIS A 187 13.10 -9.48 -0.03
N THR A 188 12.82 -10.05 -1.22
CA THR A 188 13.72 -10.99 -1.91
C THR A 188 14.05 -10.49 -3.31
N THR A 189 15.11 -11.02 -3.92
CA THR A 189 15.38 -10.76 -5.36
C THR A 189 14.33 -11.37 -6.30
N GLY A 190 13.38 -12.14 -5.75
CA GLY A 190 12.21 -12.65 -6.45
C GLY A 190 11.12 -11.60 -6.66
N ASP A 191 11.14 -10.47 -5.95
CA ASP A 191 10.22 -9.36 -6.22
C ASP A 191 10.67 -8.61 -7.49
N ASN A 192 10.20 -9.13 -8.63
CA ASN A 192 10.51 -8.63 -9.96
C ASN A 192 9.30 -8.80 -10.89
N MET A 193 9.41 -8.35 -12.15
CA MET A 193 8.28 -8.35 -13.09
C MET A 193 7.63 -9.73 -13.34
N SER A 194 8.30 -10.85 -13.05
CA SER A 194 7.75 -12.19 -13.29
C SER A 194 6.56 -12.54 -12.38
N ILE A 195 6.43 -11.87 -11.23
CA ILE A 195 5.35 -12.12 -10.26
C ILE A 195 4.14 -11.19 -10.45
N ILE A 196 4.29 -10.16 -11.29
CA ILE A 196 3.26 -9.14 -11.51
C ILE A 196 2.17 -9.68 -12.42
N ASP A 197 0.93 -9.55 -11.95
CA ASP A 197 -0.26 -9.98 -12.64
C ASP A 197 -1.17 -8.79 -12.98
N LYS A 198 -1.54 -8.70 -14.26
CA LYS A 198 -2.33 -7.58 -14.78
C LYS A 198 -3.77 -7.57 -14.25
N GLU A 199 -4.35 -8.73 -13.99
CA GLU A 199 -5.71 -8.78 -13.45
C GLU A 199 -5.73 -8.30 -12.01
N SER A 200 -4.70 -8.63 -11.23
CA SER A 200 -4.52 -8.16 -9.84
C SER A 200 -4.47 -6.63 -9.77
N LEU A 201 -3.61 -5.99 -10.58
CA LEU A 201 -3.55 -4.52 -10.70
C LEU A 201 -4.89 -3.91 -11.13
N LYS A 202 -5.57 -4.54 -12.09
CA LYS A 202 -6.85 -4.08 -12.63
C LYS A 202 -7.96 -4.16 -11.59
N ILE A 203 -8.00 -5.21 -10.78
CA ILE A 203 -8.98 -5.38 -9.70
C ILE A 203 -8.85 -4.22 -8.71
N THR A 204 -7.64 -3.97 -8.20
CA THR A 204 -7.36 -2.87 -7.28
C THR A 204 -7.76 -1.51 -7.89
N GLY A 205 -7.34 -1.26 -9.14
CA GLY A 205 -7.67 -0.03 -9.85
C GLY A 205 -9.17 0.18 -10.06
N ILE A 206 -9.92 -0.85 -10.46
CA ILE A 206 -11.38 -0.75 -10.67
C ILE A 206 -12.10 -0.45 -9.36
N VAL A 207 -11.75 -1.14 -8.27
CA VAL A 207 -12.34 -0.90 -6.95
C VAL A 207 -12.11 0.54 -6.52
N LEU A 208 -10.87 1.04 -6.61
CA LEU A 208 -10.55 2.40 -6.18
C LEU A 208 -11.16 3.48 -7.06
N LEU A 209 -11.17 3.31 -8.39
CA LEU A 209 -11.89 4.23 -9.27
C LEU A 209 -13.37 4.29 -8.87
N SER A 210 -13.98 3.14 -8.59
CA SER A 210 -15.39 3.07 -8.18
C SER A 210 -15.62 3.77 -6.84
N VAL A 211 -14.72 3.65 -5.87
CA VAL A 211 -14.79 4.36 -4.60
C VAL A 211 -14.68 5.87 -4.80
N VAL A 212 -13.75 6.34 -5.63
CA VAL A 212 -13.49 7.77 -5.88
C VAL A 212 -14.62 8.44 -6.67
N TYR A 213 -15.17 7.77 -7.69
CA TYR A 213 -16.24 8.36 -8.51
C TYR A 213 -17.63 8.33 -7.86
N ASN A 214 -17.82 7.54 -6.80
CA ASN A 214 -19.07 7.44 -6.06
C ASN A 214 -19.01 8.10 -4.67
N ASP A 215 -18.00 8.96 -4.42
CA ASP A 215 -17.89 9.79 -3.21
C ASP A 215 -18.40 11.22 -3.42
#